data_AF-A0A1R1CWX7-F1
#
_entry.id   AF-A0A1R1CWX7-F1
#
_cell.length_a   1.000
_cell.length_b   1.000
_cell.length_c   1.000
_cell.angle_alpha   90.00
_cell.angle_beta   90.00
_cell.angle_gamma   90.00
#
_symmetry.space_group_name_H-M   'P 1'
#
loop_
_entity.id
_entity.type
_entity.pdbx_description
1 polymer ?
#
loop_
_entity_poly.entity_id
_entity_poly.type
_entity_poly.pdbx_seq_one_letter_code
_entity_poly.pdbx_strand_id
1 'polypeptide(L)'
;MMDIHWRLAELWLLQQKRRLTEAEASELNACMTLNAKYAQRVAEQYNYGIMASMTKDWSWLHEISSELDKLESLYVSKRPSFFEI
;
A
#
# COMPACT_ATOMS: atom_id res chain seq x y z
N MET A 1 6.07 2.55 4.36
CA MET A 1 6.30 1.50 3.34
C MET A 1 6.04 0.15 3.99
N MET A 2 4.93 -0.52 3.65
CA MET A 2 4.64 -1.89 4.11
C MET A 2 5.70 -2.90 3.65
N ASP A 3 5.82 -4.00 4.39
CA ASP A 3 6.65 -5.16 4.02
C ASP A 3 6.31 -5.68 2.62
N ILE A 4 5.03 -5.63 2.23
CA ILE A 4 4.59 -6.04 0.89
C ILE A 4 5.23 -5.19 -0.20
N HIS A 5 5.46 -3.89 0.03
CA HIS A 5 6.03 -3.01 -0.98
C HIS A 5 7.54 -3.23 -1.10
N TRP A 6 8.20 -3.54 0.01
CA TRP A 6 9.60 -3.95 -0.01
C TRP A 6 9.76 -5.26 -0.77
N ARG A 7 8.93 -6.26 -0.47
CA ARG A 7 8.96 -7.56 -1.16
C ARG A 7 8.59 -7.42 -2.64
N LEU A 8 7.60 -6.59 -2.96
CA LEU A 8 7.23 -6.27 -4.35
C LEU A 8 8.41 -5.67 -5.10
N ALA A 9 9.12 -4.69 -4.50
CA ALA A 9 10.28 -4.05 -5.11
C ALA A 9 11.46 -5.03 -5.28
N GLU A 10 11.70 -5.89 -4.30
CA GLU A 10 12.73 -6.91 -4.37
C GLU A 10 12.47 -7.90 -5.51
N LEU A 11 11.27 -8.48 -5.57
CA LEU A 11 10.87 -9.41 -6.63
C LEU A 11 10.92 -8.74 -8.01
N TRP A 12 10.49 -7.48 -8.11
CA TRP A 12 10.61 -6.71 -9.34
C TRP A 12 12.07 -6.56 -9.78
N LEU A 13 12.98 -6.20 -8.87
CA LEU A 13 14.41 -6.06 -9.18
C LEU A 13 15.05 -7.40 -9.54
N LEU A 14 14.66 -8.49 -8.87
CA LEU A 14 15.13 -9.85 -9.20
C LEU A 14 14.72 -10.25 -10.61
N GLN A 15 13.48 -9.94 -11.02
CA GLN A 15 12.98 -10.25 -12.37
C GLN A 15 13.79 -9.57 -13.49
N GLN A 16 14.38 -8.39 -13.21
CA GLN A 16 15.20 -7.67 -14.19
C GLN A 16 16.56 -8.35 -14.41
N LYS A 17 17.03 -9.12 -13.43
CA LYS A 17 18.33 -9.81 -13.47
C LYS A 17 18.21 -11.24 -13.98
N ARG A 18 17.10 -11.91 -13.69
CA ARG A 18 16.83 -13.29 -14.11
C ARG A 18 15.34 -13.56 -14.18
N ARG A 19 14.95 -14.65 -14.85
CA ARG A 19 13.57 -15.15 -14.77
C ARG A 19 13.24 -15.53 -13.31
N LEU A 20 12.05 -15.14 -12.86
CA LEU A 20 11.51 -15.57 -11.59
C LEU A 20 11.15 -17.06 -11.63
N THR A 21 11.33 -17.72 -10.49
CA THR A 21 10.73 -19.04 -10.26
C THR A 21 9.21 -18.92 -10.19
N GLU A 22 8.49 -20.03 -10.33
CA GLU A 22 7.03 -20.04 -10.23
C GLU A 22 6.54 -19.52 -8.87
N ALA A 23 7.21 -19.91 -7.79
CA ALA A 23 6.90 -19.43 -6.45
C ALA A 23 7.08 -17.91 -6.32
N GLU A 24 8.19 -17.37 -6.81
CA GLU A 24 8.47 -15.92 -6.80
C GLU A 24 7.50 -15.14 -7.68
N ALA A 25 7.11 -15.67 -8.84
CA ALA A 25 6.11 -15.05 -9.70
C ALA A 25 4.72 -15.03 -9.06
N SER A 26 4.34 -16.13 -8.38
CA SER A 26 3.10 -16.19 -7.60
C SER A 26 3.12 -15.18 -6.45
N GLU A 27 4.25 -15.06 -5.75
CA GLU A 27 4.43 -14.10 -4.67
C GLU A 27 4.36 -12.65 -5.18
N LEU A 28 5.02 -12.36 -6.31
CA LEU A 28 4.96 -11.04 -6.94
C LEU A 28 3.51 -10.64 -7.26
N ASN A 29 2.72 -11.58 -7.79
CA ASN A 29 1.31 -11.35 -8.10
C ASN A 29 0.47 -11.10 -6.82
N ALA A 30 0.74 -11.85 -5.74
CA ALA A 30 0.08 -11.64 -4.46
C ALA A 30 0.41 -10.26 -3.87
N CYS A 31 1.69 -9.87 -3.85
CA CYS A 31 2.13 -8.56 -3.40
C CYS A 31 1.50 -7.43 -4.25
N MET A 32 1.45 -7.60 -5.57
CA MET A 32 0.83 -6.63 -6.48
C MET A 32 -0.67 -6.49 -6.23
N THR A 33 -1.38 -7.61 -6.01
CA THR A 33 -2.81 -7.59 -5.72
C THR A 33 -3.11 -6.82 -4.43
N LEU A 34 -2.34 -7.06 -3.37
CA LEU A 34 -2.47 -6.34 -2.11
C LEU A 34 -2.15 -4.85 -2.27
N ASN A 35 -1.08 -4.52 -3.01
CA ASN A 35 -0.72 -3.14 -3.32
C ASN A 35 -1.82 -2.41 -4.11
N ALA A 36 -2.41 -3.06 -5.11
CA ALA A 36 -3.49 -2.49 -5.91
C ALA A 36 -4.75 -2.21 -5.07
N LYS A 37 -5.15 -3.16 -4.21
CA LYS A 37 -6.29 -2.98 -3.29
C LYS A 37 -6.06 -1.81 -2.34
N TYR A 38 -4.85 -1.68 -1.80
CA TYR A 38 -4.51 -0.54 -0.96
C TYR A 38 -4.62 0.78 -1.73
N ALA A 39 -3.94 0.88 -2.88
CA ALA A 39 -3.93 2.09 -3.69
C ALA A 39 -5.35 2.50 -4.09
N GLN A 40 -6.20 1.53 -4.44
CA GLN A 40 -7.61 1.76 -4.69
C GLN A 40 -8.31 2.35 -3.46
N ARG A 41 -8.15 1.74 -2.28
CA ARG A 41 -8.82 2.18 -1.07
C ARG A 41 -8.42 3.59 -0.66
N VAL A 42 -7.15 3.94 -0.80
CA VAL A 42 -6.65 5.30 -0.53
C VAL A 42 -7.24 6.31 -1.52
N ALA A 43 -7.27 5.98 -2.81
CA ALA A 43 -7.87 6.84 -3.82
C ALA A 43 -9.36 7.10 -3.55
N GLU A 44 -10.10 6.06 -3.14
CA GLU A 44 -11.50 6.19 -2.71
C GLU A 44 -11.64 7.16 -1.54
N GLN A 45 -10.81 7.03 -0.49
CA GLN A 45 -10.85 7.94 0.67
C GLN A 45 -10.54 9.39 0.28
N TYR A 46 -9.58 9.64 -0.60
CA TYR A 46 -9.32 10.99 -1.09
C TYR A 46 -10.50 11.59 -1.84
N ASN A 47 -11.16 10.79 -2.69
CA ASN A 47 -12.37 11.23 -3.39
C ASN A 47 -13.48 11.58 -2.40
N TYR A 48 -13.69 10.75 -1.38
CA TYR A 48 -14.65 11.07 -0.30
C TYR A 48 -14.25 12.33 0.46
N GLY A 49 -12.97 12.56 0.74
CA GLY A 49 -12.48 13.76 1.41
C GLY A 49 -12.78 15.03 0.62
N ILE A 50 -12.63 14.99 -0.70
CA ILE A 50 -13.02 16.10 -1.58
C ILE A 50 -14.52 16.35 -1.48
N MET A 51 -15.36 15.31 -1.54
CA MET A 51 -16.81 15.45 -1.44
C MET A 51 -17.25 16.03 -0.09
N ALA A 52 -16.71 15.51 1.02
CA ALA A 52 -16.99 15.99 2.37
C ALA A 52 -16.62 17.48 2.55
N SER A 53 -15.46 17.87 2.01
CA SER A 53 -15.01 19.26 2.01
C SER A 53 -15.94 20.17 1.20
N MET A 54 -16.34 19.73 0.00
CA MET A 54 -17.27 20.49 -0.86
C MET A 54 -18.64 20.69 -0.23
N THR A 55 -19.14 19.72 0.53
CA THR A 55 -20.43 19.79 1.25
C THR A 55 -20.30 20.42 2.64
N LYS A 56 -19.09 20.77 3.09
CA LYS A 56 -18.78 21.28 4.44
C LYS A 56 -19.19 20.31 5.56
N ASP A 57 -19.18 19.00 5.27
CA ASP A 57 -19.42 17.96 6.25
C ASP A 57 -18.11 17.61 6.98
N TRP A 58 -17.81 18.39 8.02
CA TRP A 58 -16.56 18.25 8.77
C TRP A 58 -16.50 16.97 9.60
N SER A 59 -17.64 16.43 10.02
CA SER A 59 -17.70 15.16 10.74
C SER A 59 -17.27 14.02 9.82
N TRP A 60 -17.85 13.95 8.62
CA TRP A 60 -17.45 12.96 7.63
C TRP A 60 -15.99 13.12 7.20
N LEU A 61 -15.51 14.36 7.03
CA LEU A 61 -14.10 14.62 6.73
C LEU A 61 -13.16 14.07 7.82
N HIS A 62 -13.53 14.23 9.10
CA HIS A 62 -12.75 13.68 10.21
C HIS A 62 -12.74 12.14 10.22
N GLU A 63 -13.86 11.50 9.89
CA GLU A 63 -13.94 10.04 9.74
C GLU A 63 -13.02 9.53 8.62
N ILE A 64 -13.00 10.22 7.47
CA ILE A 64 -12.12 9.90 6.34
C ILE A 64 -10.65 10.03 6.74
N SER A 65 -10.28 11.11 7.44
CA SER A 65 -8.93 11.26 7.97
C SER A 65 -8.55 10.13 8.92
N SER A 66 -9.44 9.75 9.84
CA SER A 66 -9.20 8.62 10.75
C SER A 66 -9.02 7.29 10.00
N GLU A 67 -9.77 7.08 8.92
CA GLU A 67 -9.63 5.86 8.11
C GLU A 67 -8.32 5.85 7.32
N LEU A 68 -7.87 7.01 6.80
CA LEU A 68 -6.55 7.15 6.19
C LEU A 68 -5.43 6.89 7.21
N ASP A 69 -5.54 7.40 8.44
CA ASP A 69 -4.58 7.16 9.51
C ASP A 69 -4.52 5.67 9.88
N LYS A 70 -5.67 4.99 9.96
CA LYS A 70 -5.72 3.54 10.20
C LYS A 70 -5.06 2.77 9.06
N LEU A 71 -5.37 3.14 7.82
CA LEU A 71 -4.71 2.57 6.66
C LEU A 71 -3.20 2.75 6.84
N GLU A 72 -2.69 3.98 7.02
CA GLU A 72 -1.27 4.28 7.20
C GLU A 72 -0.62 3.58 8.42
N SER A 73 -1.37 3.35 9.50
CA SER A 73 -0.85 2.64 10.68
C SER A 73 -0.51 1.17 10.38
N LEU A 74 -1.20 0.54 9.43
CA LEU A 74 -0.85 -0.79 8.91
C LEU A 74 0.51 -0.80 8.17
N TYR A 75 1.10 0.37 7.90
CA TYR A 75 2.36 0.57 7.16
C TYR A 75 3.57 0.72 8.09
N VAL A 76 3.35 0.81 9.40
CA VAL A 76 4.42 0.93 10.39
C VAL A 76 4.89 -0.47 10.78
N SER A 77 5.42 -1.21 9.81
CA SER A 77 6.23 -2.40 10.06
C SER A 77 7.71 -2.02 10.02
N LYS A 78 8.50 -2.62 10.93
CA LYS A 78 9.93 -2.32 11.11
C LYS A 78 10.67 -2.49 9.78
N ARG A 79 11.62 -1.60 9.51
CA ARG A 79 12.51 -1.64 8.32
C ARG A 79 13.00 -3.09 8.12
N PRO A 80 12.86 -3.69 6.92
CA PRO A 80 13.33 -5.05 6.69
C PRO A 80 14.84 -5.14 6.92
N SER A 81 15.28 -6.16 7.68
CA SER A 81 16.67 -6.38 8.08
C SER A 81 17.65 -6.58 6.91
N PHE A 82 17.15 -6.74 5.69
CA PHE A 82 17.99 -6.80 4.49
C PHE A 82 18.74 -5.49 4.18
N PHE A 83 18.31 -4.35 4.75
CA PHE A 83 19.03 -3.07 4.63
C PHE A 83 20.00 -2.76 5.78
N GLU A 84 20.15 -3.68 6.75
CA GLU A 84 21.17 -3.55 7.80
C GLU A 84 22.48 -4.16 7.27
N ILE A 85 23.43 -3.28 6.93
CA ILE A 85 24.81 -3.63 6.54
C ILE A 85 25.66 -3.81 7.80
#